data_AF-A0A930YDS8-F1
#
_entry.id   AF-A0A930YDS8-F1
#
_cell.length_a   1.000
_cell.length_b   1.000
_cell.length_c   1.000
_cell.angle_alpha   90.00
_cell.angle_beta   90.00
_cell.angle_gamma   90.00
#
_symmetry.space_group_name_H-M   'P 1'
#
loop_
_entity.id
_entity.type
_entity.pdbx_description
1 polymer ?
#
loop_
_entity_poly.entity_id
_entity_poly.type
_entity_poly.pdbx_seq_one_letter_code
_entity_poly.pdbx_strand_id
1 'polypeptide(L)'
;MTAHISAAQVSDPWEMALIHSLIRRGFEQAEAAVLRPGAATRTDAVSEYVGFHLDGLHAHHATEDEFIWPALHARATMSGALIRRMEEQHSGLHDALDETQRQLTAWAAAPTTDTSTALASALSTVTERLMEHLTEEERDVVPLIAAHITQAEWDHAGKAAFSKFTPTQRFIAMGEMLATADPTQSALMLAGIPGPIKVVWRLVGRRRYERLMSALWGESPQTSSIHQESTSTPRSRTAAWVTWAYGAMFGVPAVPVAVFLAENGRLPSLWGLFDMYGGPWSSSFPDDRVVTLLVAYAGLVLAAVYSGWLLWQSRKAGAVLNLALLPLEAVFWIGFALPVPWLFAVARVALVARAWPELSGSNRQQAVAAPGGNRPST
;
A
#
# COMPACT_ATOMS: atom_id res chain seq x y z
N MET A 1 44.29 -9.56 -0.58
CA MET A 1 43.41 -10.67 -1.01
C MET A 1 42.19 -10.05 -1.64
N THR A 2 42.13 -9.99 -2.96
CA THR A 2 40.91 -9.66 -3.71
C THR A 2 39.94 -10.83 -3.53
N ALA A 3 38.92 -10.66 -2.68
CA ALA A 3 37.84 -11.62 -2.60
C ALA A 3 37.08 -11.58 -3.93
N HIS A 4 37.29 -12.58 -4.79
CA HIS A 4 36.49 -12.75 -5.99
C HIS A 4 35.05 -13.11 -5.56
N ILE A 5 34.13 -12.16 -5.69
CA ILE A 5 32.69 -12.39 -5.55
C ILE A 5 32.28 -13.34 -6.68
N SER A 6 31.66 -14.48 -6.34
CA SER A 6 31.24 -15.46 -7.36
C SER A 6 30.07 -14.91 -8.18
N ALA A 7 29.87 -15.37 -9.42
CA ALA A 7 28.80 -14.89 -10.30
C ALA A 7 27.38 -15.01 -9.71
N ALA A 8 27.15 -15.88 -8.72
CA ALA A 8 25.88 -16.02 -8.00
C ALA A 8 25.67 -14.99 -6.87
N GLN A 9 26.64 -14.10 -6.63
CA GLN A 9 26.61 -13.07 -5.58
C GLN A 9 26.60 -11.64 -6.13
N VAL A 10 26.85 -11.44 -7.42
CA VAL A 10 26.83 -10.13 -8.11
C VAL A 10 25.40 -9.57 -8.04
N SER A 11 25.24 -8.32 -7.60
CA SER A 11 23.92 -7.68 -7.61
C SER A 11 23.47 -7.34 -9.04
N ASP A 12 22.17 -7.42 -9.32
CA ASP A 12 21.56 -6.84 -10.52
C ASP A 12 20.81 -5.55 -10.13
N PRO A 13 21.48 -4.37 -10.13
CA PRO A 13 20.92 -3.13 -9.60
C PRO A 13 19.96 -2.45 -10.59
N TRP A 14 19.18 -3.22 -11.35
CA TRP A 14 18.22 -2.69 -12.31
C TRP A 14 17.17 -1.79 -11.62
N GLU A 15 16.90 -2.01 -10.32
CA GLU A 15 16.00 -1.15 -9.54
C GLU A 15 16.49 0.30 -9.50
N MET A 16 17.81 0.53 -9.56
CA MET A 16 18.41 1.86 -9.53
C MET A 16 17.93 2.73 -10.69
N ALA A 17 17.97 2.19 -11.92
CA ALA A 17 17.51 2.88 -13.11
C ALA A 17 16.01 3.24 -13.03
N LEU A 18 15.20 2.37 -12.45
CA LEU A 18 13.77 2.65 -12.24
C LEU A 18 13.56 3.74 -11.18
N ILE A 19 14.28 3.68 -10.06
CA ILE A 19 14.22 4.70 -9.00
C ILE A 19 14.65 6.06 -9.57
N HIS A 20 15.75 6.14 -10.30
CA HIS A 20 16.20 7.38 -10.93
C HIS A 20 15.19 7.91 -11.95
N SER A 21 14.56 7.05 -12.74
CA SER A 21 13.48 7.44 -13.66
C SER A 21 12.29 8.03 -12.91
N LEU A 22 11.92 7.44 -11.76
CA LEU A 22 10.87 7.94 -10.89
C LEU A 22 11.23 9.32 -10.32
N ILE A 23 12.45 9.50 -9.82
CA ILE A 23 12.92 10.77 -9.25
C ILE A 23 12.88 11.86 -10.32
N ARG A 24 13.47 11.63 -11.51
CA ARG A 24 13.47 12.61 -12.62
C ARG A 24 12.05 13.07 -12.96
N ARG A 25 11.17 12.10 -13.24
CA ARG A 25 9.76 12.37 -13.55
C ARG A 25 9.04 13.06 -12.38
N GLY A 26 9.40 12.72 -11.15
CA GLY A 26 8.85 13.29 -9.93
C GLY A 26 9.07 14.80 -9.84
N PHE A 27 10.33 15.22 -9.97
CA PHE A 27 10.72 16.64 -9.93
C PHE A 27 10.18 17.43 -11.13
N GLU A 28 10.17 16.87 -12.34
CA GLU A 28 9.54 17.49 -13.52
C GLU A 28 8.05 17.76 -13.29
N GLN A 29 7.32 16.77 -12.75
CA GLN A 29 5.89 16.93 -12.42
C GLN A 29 5.67 17.92 -11.28
N ALA A 30 6.56 17.96 -10.28
CA ALA A 30 6.48 18.87 -9.15
C ALA A 30 6.58 20.33 -9.61
N GLU A 31 7.57 20.64 -10.45
CA GLU A 31 7.74 21.97 -11.03
C GLU A 31 6.53 22.38 -11.87
N ALA A 32 6.06 21.49 -12.76
CA ALA A 32 4.88 21.74 -13.57
C ALA A 32 3.60 21.97 -12.73
N ALA A 33 3.44 21.27 -11.61
CA ALA A 33 2.27 21.41 -10.75
C ALA A 33 2.24 22.75 -9.99
N VAL A 34 3.40 23.28 -9.60
CA VAL A 34 3.59 24.58 -8.93
C VAL A 34 3.32 25.75 -9.88
N LEU A 35 3.78 25.65 -11.13
CA LEU A 35 3.60 26.69 -12.15
C LEU A 35 2.20 26.72 -12.76
N ARG A 36 1.44 25.62 -12.63
CA ARG A 36 0.09 25.52 -13.20
C ARG A 36 -0.88 26.53 -12.54
N PRO A 37 -1.72 27.23 -13.30
CA PRO A 37 -2.74 28.12 -12.74
C PRO A 37 -3.61 27.44 -11.68
N GLY A 38 -4.05 28.21 -10.68
CA GLY A 38 -4.84 27.68 -9.57
C GLY A 38 -4.03 26.78 -8.62
N ALA A 39 -2.70 26.88 -8.58
CA ALA A 39 -1.90 26.15 -7.59
C ALA A 39 -2.31 26.49 -6.15
N ALA A 40 -2.73 27.74 -5.90
CA ALA A 40 -3.26 28.20 -4.61
C ALA A 40 -4.52 27.45 -4.13
N THR A 41 -5.34 26.90 -5.04
CA THR A 41 -6.51 26.08 -4.65
C THR A 41 -6.16 24.60 -4.48
N ARG A 42 -4.90 24.23 -4.80
CA ARG A 42 -4.36 22.87 -4.76
C ARG A 42 -3.17 22.77 -3.79
N THR A 43 -3.02 23.73 -2.88
CA THR A 43 -1.85 23.85 -2.00
C THR A 43 -1.52 22.54 -1.29
N ASP A 44 -2.51 21.91 -0.64
CA ASP A 44 -2.28 20.65 0.07
C ASP A 44 -1.74 19.53 -0.84
N ALA A 45 -2.30 19.37 -2.05
CA ALA A 45 -1.91 18.31 -2.97
C ALA A 45 -0.52 18.57 -3.57
N VAL A 46 -0.22 19.82 -3.93
CA VAL A 46 1.11 20.22 -4.41
C VAL A 46 2.14 20.06 -3.30
N SER A 47 1.83 20.49 -2.07
CA SER A 47 2.75 20.33 -0.92
C SER A 47 2.99 18.87 -0.55
N GLU A 48 1.95 18.02 -0.54
CA GLU A 48 2.10 16.57 -0.30
C GLU A 48 2.98 15.93 -1.38
N TYR A 49 2.79 16.29 -2.65
CA TYR A 49 3.54 15.74 -3.77
C TYR A 49 5.00 16.21 -3.81
N VAL A 50 5.24 17.52 -3.68
CA VAL A 50 6.60 18.08 -3.64
C VAL A 50 7.35 17.54 -2.42
N GLY A 51 6.74 17.58 -1.24
CA GLY A 51 7.35 17.06 -0.01
C GLY A 51 7.69 15.57 -0.10
N PHE A 52 6.85 14.76 -0.74
CA PHE A 52 7.16 13.35 -0.99
C PHE A 52 8.44 13.16 -1.82
N HIS A 53 8.64 13.95 -2.88
CA HIS A 53 9.83 13.83 -3.73
C HIS A 53 11.09 14.37 -3.07
N LEU A 54 10.99 15.43 -2.24
CA LEU A 54 12.11 15.92 -1.43
C LEU A 54 12.55 14.86 -0.40
N ASP A 55 11.60 14.31 0.37
CA ASP A 55 11.87 13.25 1.34
C ASP A 55 12.41 11.98 0.66
N GLY A 56 11.86 11.64 -0.51
CA GLY A 56 12.27 10.49 -1.30
C GLY A 56 13.71 10.59 -1.80
N LEU A 57 14.09 11.76 -2.34
CA LEU A 57 15.47 11.99 -2.81
C LEU A 57 16.46 12.00 -1.64
N HIS A 58 16.10 12.63 -0.52
CA HIS A 58 16.92 12.57 0.69
C HIS A 58 17.11 11.13 1.18
N ALA A 59 16.05 10.32 1.20
CA ALA A 59 16.12 8.92 1.63
C ALA A 59 16.98 8.04 0.70
N HIS A 60 16.99 8.33 -0.60
CA HIS A 60 17.82 7.66 -1.60
C HIS A 60 19.30 7.96 -1.37
N HIS A 61 19.70 9.22 -1.41
CA HIS A 61 21.11 9.61 -1.20
C HIS A 61 21.61 9.18 0.20
N ALA A 62 20.80 9.35 1.25
CA ALA A 62 21.18 8.91 2.59
C ALA A 62 21.42 7.40 2.67
N THR A 63 20.74 6.60 1.84
CA THR A 63 20.97 5.15 1.77
C THR A 63 22.28 4.84 1.04
N GLU A 64 22.61 5.55 -0.03
CA GLU A 64 23.92 5.41 -0.67
C GLU A 64 25.07 5.83 0.25
N ASP A 65 24.91 6.96 0.94
CA ASP A 65 25.87 7.47 1.91
C ASP A 65 26.13 6.48 3.06
N GLU A 66 25.07 5.81 3.52
CA GLU A 66 25.13 4.86 4.63
C GLU A 66 25.69 3.49 4.22
N PHE A 67 25.33 2.99 3.04
CA PHE A 67 25.59 1.59 2.66
C PHE A 67 26.47 1.40 1.43
N ILE A 68 26.39 2.29 0.44
CA ILE A 68 27.02 2.10 -0.87
C ILE A 68 28.42 2.72 -0.90
N TRP A 69 28.58 4.00 -0.57
CA TRP A 69 29.90 4.66 -0.60
C TRP A 69 30.93 4.00 0.31
N PRO A 70 30.62 3.64 1.57
CA PRO A 70 31.58 2.97 2.44
C PRO A 70 32.06 1.63 1.86
N ALA A 71 31.15 0.86 1.25
CA ALA A 71 31.48 -0.42 0.65
C ALA A 71 32.32 -0.25 -0.63
N LEU A 72 32.02 0.74 -1.47
CA LEU A 72 32.80 1.04 -2.67
C LEU A 72 34.18 1.60 -2.32
N HIS A 73 34.32 2.46 -1.31
CA HIS A 73 35.64 2.92 -0.83
C HIS A 73 36.51 1.73 -0.38
N ALA A 74 35.91 0.75 0.29
CA ALA A 74 36.64 -0.44 0.77
C ALA A 74 37.02 -1.42 -0.35
N ARG A 75 36.23 -1.53 -1.43
CA ARG A 75 36.35 -2.61 -2.42
C ARG A 75 36.78 -2.14 -3.82
N ALA A 76 36.37 -0.94 -4.23
CA ALA A 76 36.66 -0.32 -5.51
C ALA A 76 37.74 0.78 -5.38
N THR A 77 38.85 0.46 -4.72
CA THR A 77 39.90 1.44 -4.33
C THR A 77 40.47 2.27 -5.48
N MET A 78 40.47 1.75 -6.71
CA MET A 78 40.93 2.48 -7.90
C MET A 78 39.95 3.58 -8.35
N SER A 79 38.70 3.54 -7.87
CA SER A 79 37.63 4.49 -8.19
C SER A 79 37.41 5.55 -7.09
N GLY A 80 38.30 5.66 -6.10
CA GLY A 80 38.10 6.55 -4.94
C GLY A 80 37.87 8.03 -5.29
N ALA A 81 38.47 8.54 -6.38
CA ALA A 81 38.25 9.90 -6.85
C ALA A 81 36.85 10.12 -7.45
N LEU A 82 36.27 9.08 -8.08
CA LEU A 82 34.88 9.10 -8.55
C LEU A 82 33.92 9.08 -7.35
N ILE A 83 34.15 8.18 -6.38
CA ILE A 83 33.27 8.05 -5.21
C ILE A 83 33.22 9.36 -4.41
N ARG A 84 34.39 9.98 -4.14
CA ARG A 84 34.44 11.30 -3.48
C ARG A 84 33.70 12.39 -4.25
N ARG A 85 33.75 12.36 -5.59
CA ARG A 85 32.99 13.31 -6.43
C ARG A 85 31.48 13.11 -6.28
N MET A 86 31.00 11.87 -6.22
CA MET A 86 29.58 11.57 -5.96
C MET A 86 29.15 12.10 -4.58
N GLU A 87 29.96 11.87 -3.54
CA GLU A 87 29.72 12.40 -2.19
C GLU A 87 29.68 13.95 -2.17
N GLU A 88 30.56 14.62 -2.93
CA GLU A 88 30.55 16.08 -3.10
C GLU A 88 29.30 16.56 -3.83
N GLN A 89 28.84 15.83 -4.87
CA GLN A 89 27.58 16.13 -5.56
C GLN A 89 26.36 15.95 -4.64
N HIS A 90 26.32 14.91 -3.80
CA HIS A 90 25.28 14.71 -2.79
C HIS A 90 25.18 15.92 -1.85
N SER A 91 26.32 16.40 -1.33
CA SER A 91 26.33 17.59 -0.46
C SER A 91 25.72 18.81 -1.16
N GLY A 92 26.09 19.07 -2.42
CA GLY A 92 25.54 20.19 -3.18
C GLY A 92 24.05 20.04 -3.52
N LEU A 93 23.56 18.80 -3.68
CA LEU A 93 22.13 18.49 -3.85
C LEU A 93 21.35 18.67 -2.55
N HIS A 94 21.91 18.28 -1.40
CA HIS A 94 21.29 18.49 -0.08
C HIS A 94 21.06 19.97 0.22
N ASP A 95 22.02 20.84 -0.09
CA ASP A 95 21.84 22.30 0.06
C ASP A 95 20.66 22.84 -0.78
N ALA A 96 20.52 22.33 -2.02
CA ALA A 96 19.43 22.72 -2.93
C ALA A 96 18.07 22.16 -2.48
N LEU A 97 18.05 20.96 -1.90
CA LEU A 97 16.85 20.36 -1.29
C LEU A 97 16.38 21.17 -0.08
N ASP A 98 17.29 21.58 0.80
CA ASP A 98 16.98 22.41 1.96
C ASP A 98 16.41 23.78 1.55
N GLU A 99 16.94 24.39 0.49
CA GLU A 99 16.37 25.61 -0.08
C GLU A 99 14.98 25.37 -0.66
N THR A 100 14.79 24.27 -1.40
CA THR A 100 13.48 23.92 -1.96
C THR A 100 12.45 23.69 -0.85
N GLN A 101 12.83 23.06 0.26
CA GLN A 101 11.96 22.87 1.41
C GLN A 101 11.57 24.20 2.08
N ARG A 102 12.50 25.16 2.15
CA ARG A 102 12.20 26.53 2.63
C ARG A 102 11.21 27.24 1.69
N GLN A 103 11.44 27.18 0.39
CA GLN A 103 10.53 27.77 -0.60
C GLN A 103 9.16 27.09 -0.60
N LEU A 104 9.10 25.78 -0.40
CA LEU A 104 7.85 25.03 -0.28
C LEU A 104 7.04 25.50 0.92
N THR A 105 7.72 25.73 2.06
CA THR A 105 7.09 26.23 3.29
C THR A 105 6.56 27.65 3.10
N ALA A 106 7.35 28.53 2.46
CA ALA A 106 6.93 29.91 2.16
C ALA A 106 5.74 29.94 1.19
N TRP A 107 5.79 29.14 0.13
CA TRP A 107 4.72 28.99 -0.84
C TRP A 107 3.43 28.45 -0.21
N ALA A 108 3.52 27.41 0.62
CA ALA A 108 2.35 26.84 1.28
C ALA A 108 1.66 27.84 2.23
N ALA A 109 2.42 28.73 2.86
CA ALA A 109 1.89 29.80 3.72
C ALA A 109 1.21 30.93 2.92
N ALA A 110 1.69 31.22 1.70
CA ALA A 110 1.17 32.28 0.86
C ALA A 110 1.36 31.96 -0.64
N PRO A 111 0.48 31.14 -1.26
CA PRO A 111 0.65 30.61 -2.62
C PRO A 111 0.33 31.65 -3.70
N THR A 112 1.16 32.68 -3.79
CA THR A 112 1.12 33.75 -4.80
C THR A 112 1.94 33.40 -6.03
N THR A 113 1.80 34.16 -7.12
CA THR A 113 2.66 34.01 -8.31
C THR A 113 4.15 34.09 -7.95
N ASP A 114 4.55 35.06 -7.13
CA ASP A 114 5.95 35.28 -6.77
C ASP A 114 6.54 34.10 -5.99
N THR A 115 5.81 33.58 -5.00
CA THR A 115 6.23 32.40 -4.25
C THR A 115 6.21 31.12 -5.10
N SER A 116 5.27 30.99 -6.05
CA SER A 116 5.26 29.89 -7.02
C SER A 116 6.51 29.93 -7.91
N THR A 117 6.89 31.12 -8.39
CA THR A 117 8.10 31.31 -9.19
C THR A 117 9.37 30.98 -8.38
N ALA A 118 9.43 31.39 -7.11
CA ALA A 118 10.56 31.07 -6.24
C ALA A 118 10.70 29.56 -5.99
N LEU A 119 9.60 28.87 -5.67
CA LEU A 119 9.59 27.41 -5.50
C LEU A 119 9.93 26.67 -6.79
N ALA A 120 9.38 27.09 -7.93
CA ALA A 120 9.71 26.50 -9.24
C ALA A 120 11.20 26.68 -9.58
N SER A 121 11.78 27.86 -9.30
CA SER A 121 13.21 28.10 -9.50
C SER A 121 14.09 27.20 -8.63
N ALA A 122 13.69 26.95 -7.38
CA ALA A 122 14.40 26.03 -6.49
C ALA A 122 14.31 24.58 -6.99
N LEU A 123 13.11 24.13 -7.41
CA LEU A 123 12.90 22.82 -8.03
C LEU A 123 13.74 22.65 -9.31
N SER A 124 13.77 23.65 -10.18
CA SER A 124 14.58 23.65 -11.40
C SER A 124 16.08 23.50 -11.08
N THR A 125 16.58 24.18 -10.04
CA THR A 125 17.98 24.03 -9.59
C THR A 125 18.27 22.60 -9.12
N VAL A 126 17.33 21.96 -8.41
CA VAL A 126 17.47 20.55 -8.03
C VAL A 126 17.48 19.66 -9.26
N THR A 127 16.54 19.84 -10.19
CA THR A 127 16.43 19.05 -11.43
C THR A 127 17.71 19.11 -12.26
N GLU A 128 18.31 20.30 -12.45
CA GLU A 128 19.56 20.46 -13.21
C GLU A 128 20.73 19.69 -12.59
N ARG A 129 20.94 19.85 -11.27
CA ARG A 129 22.00 19.15 -10.53
C ARG A 129 21.77 17.63 -10.51
N LEU A 130 20.52 17.23 -10.33
CA LEU A 130 20.13 15.83 -10.27
C LEU A 130 20.35 15.14 -11.61
N MET A 131 20.05 15.82 -12.73
CA MET A 131 20.30 15.26 -14.06
C MET A 131 21.78 14.96 -14.30
N GLU A 132 22.68 15.89 -13.95
CA GLU A 132 24.12 15.66 -14.05
C GLU A 132 24.56 14.50 -13.15
N HIS A 133 24.13 14.51 -11.89
CA HIS A 133 24.47 13.51 -10.89
C HIS A 133 24.01 12.10 -11.28
N LEU A 134 22.71 11.90 -11.53
CA LEU A 134 22.16 10.58 -11.84
C LEU A 134 22.70 10.02 -13.17
N THR A 135 23.00 10.88 -14.16
CA THR A 135 23.62 10.43 -15.41
C THR A 135 25.04 9.91 -15.21
N GLU A 136 25.83 10.58 -14.37
CA GLU A 136 27.18 10.11 -14.03
C GLU A 136 27.13 8.84 -13.18
N GLU A 137 26.24 8.80 -12.20
CA GLU A 137 26.06 7.63 -11.33
C GLU A 137 25.65 6.39 -12.12
N GLU A 138 24.64 6.48 -12.98
CA GLU A 138 24.20 5.36 -13.82
C GLU A 138 25.32 4.84 -14.75
N ARG A 139 26.15 5.76 -15.28
CA ARG A 139 27.22 5.41 -16.21
C ARG A 139 28.42 4.78 -15.50
N ASP A 140 28.86 5.38 -14.39
CA ASP A 140 30.18 5.11 -13.81
C ASP A 140 30.11 4.39 -12.46
N VAL A 141 29.03 4.54 -11.70
CA VAL A 141 28.88 3.98 -10.34
C VAL A 141 28.06 2.70 -10.33
N VAL A 142 26.93 2.64 -11.05
CA VAL A 142 26.09 1.43 -11.10
C VAL A 142 26.88 0.19 -11.54
N PRO A 143 27.82 0.25 -12.51
CA PRO A 143 28.69 -0.89 -12.82
C PRO A 143 29.60 -1.30 -11.66
N LEU A 144 30.04 -0.35 -10.83
CA LEU A 144 30.83 -0.64 -9.62
C LEU A 144 29.97 -1.29 -8.54
N ILE A 145 28.71 -0.85 -8.38
CA ILE A 145 27.74 -1.51 -7.50
C ILE A 145 27.60 -2.97 -7.90
N ALA A 146 27.29 -3.23 -9.19
CA ALA A 146 27.18 -4.60 -9.71
C ALA A 146 28.45 -5.42 -9.44
N ALA A 147 29.64 -4.85 -9.63
CA ALA A 147 30.90 -5.57 -9.48
C ALA A 147 31.34 -5.81 -8.02
N HIS A 148 30.94 -4.95 -7.06
CA HIS A 148 31.53 -4.92 -5.72
C HIS A 148 30.53 -5.06 -4.57
N ILE A 149 29.24 -4.96 -4.83
CA ILE A 149 28.17 -5.11 -3.84
C ILE A 149 27.45 -6.43 -4.09
N THR A 150 27.24 -7.19 -3.02
CA THR A 150 26.53 -8.46 -3.13
C THR A 150 25.02 -8.24 -3.19
N GLN A 151 24.27 -9.16 -3.80
CA GLN A 151 22.81 -9.08 -3.83
C GLN A 151 22.20 -8.97 -2.42
N ALA A 152 22.77 -9.64 -1.41
CA ALA A 152 22.28 -9.56 -0.03
C ALA A 152 22.49 -8.16 0.61
N GLU A 153 23.60 -7.49 0.29
CA GLU A 153 23.87 -6.12 0.72
C GLU A 153 22.96 -5.13 -0.02
N TRP A 154 22.74 -5.34 -1.32
CA TRP A 154 21.79 -4.56 -2.12
C TRP A 154 20.36 -4.68 -1.59
N ASP A 155 19.88 -5.90 -1.34
CA ASP A 155 18.56 -6.16 -0.74
C ASP A 155 18.43 -5.52 0.65
N HIS A 156 19.52 -5.46 1.42
CA HIS A 156 19.55 -4.80 2.72
C HIS A 156 19.41 -3.28 2.58
N ALA A 157 20.19 -2.67 1.70
CA ALA A 157 20.10 -1.24 1.39
C ALA A 157 18.69 -0.87 0.90
N GLY A 158 18.11 -1.65 -0.01
CA GLY A 158 16.75 -1.43 -0.51
C GLY A 158 15.68 -1.52 0.60
N LYS A 159 15.80 -2.48 1.53
CA LYS A 159 14.92 -2.55 2.73
C LYS A 159 15.09 -1.34 3.64
N ALA A 160 16.33 -0.89 3.84
CA ALA A 160 16.63 0.28 4.65
C ALA A 160 16.04 1.55 4.03
N ALA A 161 16.23 1.77 2.72
CA ALA A 161 15.59 2.86 1.97
C ALA A 161 14.06 2.83 2.12
N PHE A 162 13.44 1.68 1.88
CA PHE A 162 11.98 1.55 1.97
C PHE A 162 11.43 1.80 3.39
N SER A 163 12.21 1.48 4.42
CA SER A 163 11.81 1.68 5.82
C SER A 163 11.68 3.16 6.22
N LYS A 164 12.38 4.06 5.51
CA LYS A 164 12.38 5.52 5.75
C LYS A 164 11.03 6.17 5.38
N PHE A 165 10.23 5.54 4.52
CA PHE A 165 8.91 6.07 4.12
C PHE A 165 7.81 5.80 5.16
N THR A 166 7.00 6.82 5.44
CA THR A 166 5.75 6.70 6.22
C THR A 166 4.71 5.85 5.48
N PRO A 167 3.69 5.29 6.17
CA PRO A 167 2.63 4.52 5.51
C PRO A 167 1.92 5.27 4.38
N THR A 168 1.73 6.59 4.52
CA THR A 168 1.14 7.44 3.47
C THR A 168 2.05 7.55 2.26
N GLN A 169 3.33 7.86 2.48
CA GLN A 169 4.31 7.98 1.40
C GLN A 169 4.53 6.66 0.66
N ARG A 170 4.43 5.51 1.34
CA ARG A 170 4.50 4.19 0.67
C ARG A 170 3.41 4.01 -0.38
N PHE A 171 2.23 4.61 -0.21
CA PHE A 171 1.19 4.59 -1.26
C PHE A 171 1.54 5.50 -2.43
N ILE A 172 2.15 6.66 -2.18
CA ILE A 172 2.60 7.56 -3.25
C ILE A 172 3.73 6.90 -4.04
N ALA A 173 4.75 6.37 -3.34
CA ALA A 173 5.85 5.62 -3.95
C ALA A 173 5.38 4.46 -4.81
N MET A 174 4.42 3.65 -4.32
CA MET A 174 3.83 2.56 -5.11
C MET A 174 3.11 3.07 -6.37
N GLY A 175 2.38 4.18 -6.27
CA GLY A 175 1.69 4.79 -7.39
C GLY A 175 2.63 5.34 -8.46
N GLU A 176 3.63 6.11 -8.03
CA GLU A 176 4.68 6.67 -8.90
C GLU A 176 5.51 5.56 -9.57
N MET A 177 5.86 4.52 -8.82
CA MET A 177 6.56 3.34 -9.34
C MET A 177 5.75 2.67 -10.44
N LEU A 178 4.47 2.36 -10.20
CA LEU A 178 3.60 1.72 -11.20
C LEU A 178 3.27 2.64 -12.37
N ALA A 179 3.33 3.96 -12.18
CA ALA A 179 3.14 4.91 -13.26
C ALA A 179 4.37 5.02 -14.16
N THR A 180 5.56 4.73 -13.64
CA THR A 180 6.86 4.95 -14.33
C THR A 180 7.44 3.66 -14.89
N ALA A 181 7.28 2.55 -14.17
CA ALA A 181 7.78 1.25 -14.57
C ALA A 181 7.05 0.70 -15.81
N ASP A 182 7.78 0.02 -16.68
CA ASP A 182 7.16 -0.77 -17.73
C ASP A 182 6.39 -1.99 -17.15
N PRO A 183 5.58 -2.71 -17.94
CA PRO A 183 4.80 -3.85 -17.44
C PRO A 183 5.66 -4.97 -16.83
N THR A 184 6.87 -5.19 -17.34
CA THR A 184 7.81 -6.22 -16.86
C THR A 184 8.41 -5.81 -15.52
N GLN A 185 8.93 -4.57 -15.44
CA GLN A 185 9.48 -3.99 -14.21
C GLN A 185 8.40 -3.94 -13.10
N SER A 186 7.18 -3.53 -13.45
CA SER A 186 6.04 -3.53 -12.54
C SER A 186 5.76 -4.94 -12.00
N ALA A 187 5.78 -5.96 -12.85
CA ALA A 187 5.56 -7.35 -12.45
C ALA A 187 6.66 -7.85 -11.49
N LEU A 188 7.92 -7.52 -11.76
CA LEU A 188 9.07 -7.86 -10.91
C LEU A 188 8.96 -7.20 -9.53
N MET A 189 8.74 -5.88 -9.46
CA MET A 189 8.56 -5.17 -8.19
C MET A 189 7.38 -5.73 -7.40
N LEU A 190 6.25 -5.96 -8.06
CA LEU A 190 5.08 -6.52 -7.41
C LEU A 190 5.32 -7.95 -6.93
N ALA A 191 6.20 -8.75 -7.56
CA ALA A 191 6.45 -10.13 -7.14
C ALA A 191 6.94 -10.21 -5.68
N GLY A 192 7.82 -9.28 -5.26
CA GLY A 192 8.36 -9.19 -3.91
C GLY A 192 7.36 -8.74 -2.84
N ILE A 193 6.19 -8.23 -3.21
CA ILE A 193 5.20 -7.70 -2.27
C ILE A 193 4.27 -8.82 -1.75
N PRO A 194 4.12 -8.96 -0.42
CA PRO A 194 3.16 -9.88 0.20
C PRO A 194 1.72 -9.68 -0.29
N GLY A 195 0.98 -10.78 -0.46
CA GLY A 195 -0.42 -10.79 -0.92
C GLY A 195 -1.36 -9.81 -0.18
N PRO A 196 -1.33 -9.73 1.17
CA PRO A 196 -2.16 -8.78 1.91
C PRO A 196 -1.90 -7.32 1.52
N ILE A 197 -0.64 -6.94 1.29
CA ILE A 197 -0.26 -5.57 0.90
C ILE A 197 -0.77 -5.25 -0.51
N LYS A 198 -0.71 -6.21 -1.44
CA LYS A 198 -1.32 -6.05 -2.78
C LYS A 198 -2.83 -5.81 -2.71
N VAL A 199 -3.53 -6.45 -1.78
CA VAL A 199 -4.96 -6.22 -1.56
C VAL A 199 -5.21 -4.82 -0.99
N VAL A 200 -4.45 -4.40 0.02
CA VAL A 200 -4.53 -3.04 0.59
C VAL A 200 -4.28 -1.98 -0.49
N TRP A 201 -3.27 -2.20 -1.35
CA TRP A 201 -3.01 -1.34 -2.50
C TRP A 201 -4.23 -1.23 -3.43
N ARG A 202 -4.80 -2.36 -3.86
CA ARG A 202 -5.95 -2.39 -4.77
C ARG A 202 -7.20 -1.70 -4.21
N LEU A 203 -7.44 -1.83 -2.90
CA LEU A 203 -8.66 -1.33 -2.26
C LEU A 203 -8.54 0.12 -1.79
N VAL A 204 -7.35 0.52 -1.31
CA VAL A 204 -7.12 1.80 -0.63
C VAL A 204 -6.04 2.62 -1.33
N GLY A 205 -4.85 2.03 -1.48
CA GLY A 205 -3.65 2.75 -1.95
C GLY A 205 -3.84 3.39 -3.32
N ARG A 206 -4.31 2.61 -4.31
CA ARG A 206 -4.57 3.08 -5.68
C ARG A 206 -5.52 4.28 -5.71
N ARG A 207 -6.65 4.20 -5.00
CA ARG A 207 -7.64 5.30 -4.94
C ARG A 207 -7.11 6.53 -4.19
N ARG A 208 -6.19 6.35 -3.24
CA ARG A 208 -5.54 7.49 -2.56
C ARG A 208 -4.60 8.19 -3.53
N TYR A 209 -3.75 7.42 -4.21
CA TYR A 209 -2.81 7.94 -5.21
C TYR A 209 -3.56 8.64 -6.36
N GLU A 210 -4.57 8.01 -6.95
CA GLU A 210 -5.38 8.63 -8.03
C GLU A 210 -6.02 9.94 -7.58
N ARG A 211 -6.52 10.02 -6.33
CA ARG A 211 -7.07 11.27 -5.78
C ARG A 211 -6.01 12.34 -5.58
N LEU A 212 -4.82 11.98 -5.09
CA LEU A 212 -3.69 12.90 -4.98
C LEU A 212 -3.34 13.47 -6.36
N MET A 213 -3.21 12.60 -7.37
CA MET A 213 -2.86 13.04 -8.73
C MET A 213 -3.96 13.89 -9.38
N SER A 214 -5.24 13.55 -9.23
CA SER A 214 -6.33 14.41 -9.72
C SER A 214 -6.34 15.77 -9.02
N ALA A 215 -6.13 15.79 -7.71
CA ALA A 215 -6.04 17.04 -6.94
C ALA A 215 -4.80 17.85 -7.34
N LEU A 216 -3.66 17.18 -7.61
CA LEU A 216 -2.43 17.79 -8.08
C LEU A 216 -2.64 18.50 -9.42
N TRP A 217 -3.39 17.91 -10.36
CA TRP A 217 -3.59 18.52 -11.68
C TRP A 217 -4.82 19.43 -11.77
N GLY A 218 -5.61 19.54 -10.71
CA GLY A 218 -6.86 20.31 -10.69
C GLY A 218 -7.95 19.67 -11.54
N GLU A 219 -7.84 18.37 -11.78
CA GLU A 219 -8.84 17.61 -12.49
C GLU A 219 -10.00 17.33 -11.53
N SER A 220 -11.19 17.83 -11.88
CA SER A 220 -12.41 17.31 -11.25
C SER A 220 -12.47 15.81 -11.50
N PRO A 221 -12.97 14.97 -10.57
CA PRO A 221 -13.12 13.54 -10.81
C PRO A 221 -14.21 13.30 -11.88
N GLN A 222 -13.87 13.52 -13.16
CA GLN A 222 -14.57 13.15 -14.40
C GLN A 222 -13.93 13.84 -15.62
N THR A 223 -12.98 13.16 -16.27
CA THR A 223 -13.01 12.80 -17.71
C THR A 223 -11.64 12.24 -18.11
N SER A 224 -11.46 10.93 -17.91
CA SER A 224 -10.55 10.13 -18.73
C SER A 224 -11.23 8.78 -18.93
N SER A 225 -12.19 8.78 -19.86
CA SER A 225 -12.90 7.59 -20.30
C SER A 225 -12.11 6.90 -21.40
N ILE A 226 -11.19 6.00 -21.04
CA ILE A 226 -10.86 4.85 -21.89
C ILE A 226 -10.72 3.63 -20.97
N HIS A 227 -11.74 2.78 -21.00
CA HIS A 227 -11.84 1.45 -20.39
C HIS A 227 -11.59 1.27 -18.88
N GLN A 228 -12.62 1.54 -18.08
CA GLN A 228 -13.03 0.56 -17.07
C GLN A 228 -14.48 0.82 -16.63
N GLU A 229 -15.35 -0.18 -16.80
CA GLU A 229 -16.65 -0.23 -16.12
C GLU A 229 -16.44 -0.09 -14.61
N SER A 230 -16.57 1.13 -14.09
CA SER A 230 -16.66 1.36 -12.66
C SER A 230 -18.07 0.97 -12.21
N THR A 231 -18.28 -0.32 -11.97
CA THR A 231 -19.37 -0.71 -11.09
C THR A 231 -19.00 -0.18 -9.71
N SER A 232 -19.60 0.94 -9.30
CA SER A 232 -19.55 1.37 -7.91
C SER A 232 -19.92 0.15 -7.06
N THR A 233 -18.96 -0.34 -6.26
CA THR A 233 -19.17 -1.58 -5.51
C THR A 233 -20.25 -1.28 -4.47
N PRO A 234 -21.41 -1.97 -4.49
CA PRO A 234 -22.50 -1.70 -3.55
C PRO A 234 -21.98 -1.69 -2.11
N ARG A 235 -22.51 -0.81 -1.25
CA ARG A 235 -22.01 -0.68 0.14
C ARG A 235 -22.17 -1.99 0.90
N SER A 236 -23.18 -2.78 0.54
CA SER A 236 -23.43 -4.15 1.00
C SER A 236 -22.28 -5.13 0.72
N ARG A 237 -21.57 -4.99 -0.40
CA ARG A 237 -20.41 -5.83 -0.74
C ARG A 237 -19.18 -5.50 0.10
N THR A 238 -19.06 -4.26 0.59
CA THR A 238 -18.01 -3.89 1.55
C THR A 238 -18.26 -4.56 2.90
N ALA A 239 -19.51 -4.60 3.37
CA ALA A 239 -19.89 -5.33 4.58
C ALA A 239 -19.64 -6.85 4.45
N ALA A 240 -19.88 -7.42 3.26
CA ALA A 240 -19.57 -8.81 2.95
C ALA A 240 -18.07 -9.12 3.06
N TRP A 241 -17.21 -8.28 2.47
CA TRP A 241 -15.76 -8.44 2.55
C TRP A 241 -15.23 -8.43 3.98
N VAL A 242 -15.68 -7.47 4.81
CA VAL A 242 -15.29 -7.42 6.23
C VAL A 242 -15.73 -8.69 6.98
N THR A 243 -16.92 -9.20 6.66
CA THR A 243 -17.43 -10.44 7.26
C THR A 243 -16.59 -11.66 6.86
N TRP A 244 -16.17 -11.76 5.59
CA TRP A 244 -15.30 -12.84 5.13
C TRP A 244 -13.88 -12.73 5.65
N ALA A 245 -13.33 -11.52 5.78
CA ALA A 245 -12.02 -11.30 6.40
C ALA A 245 -12.01 -11.76 7.86
N TYR A 246 -13.07 -11.44 8.62
CA TYR A 246 -13.28 -12.00 9.96
C TYR A 246 -13.33 -13.54 9.93
N GLY A 247 -14.11 -14.12 9.01
CA GLY A 247 -14.22 -15.57 8.86
C GLY A 247 -12.90 -16.26 8.52
N ALA A 248 -12.07 -15.66 7.68
CA ALA A 248 -10.75 -16.17 7.34
C ALA A 248 -9.78 -16.09 8.52
N MET A 249 -9.83 -15.01 9.30
CA MET A 249 -8.89 -14.75 10.39
C MET A 249 -9.21 -15.55 11.66
N PHE A 250 -10.50 -15.69 11.99
CA PHE A 250 -10.95 -16.30 13.24
C PHE A 250 -11.80 -17.56 13.06
N GLY A 251 -12.38 -17.80 11.88
CA GLY A 251 -13.14 -19.02 11.63
C GLY A 251 -12.27 -20.18 11.14
N VAL A 252 -11.52 -19.93 10.06
CA VAL A 252 -10.71 -20.98 9.41
C VAL A 252 -9.71 -21.63 10.36
N PRO A 253 -8.97 -20.90 11.22
CA PRO A 253 -8.01 -21.55 12.12
C PRO A 253 -8.67 -22.36 13.24
N ALA A 254 -9.95 -22.16 13.57
CA ALA A 254 -10.61 -22.88 14.66
C ALA A 254 -10.69 -24.39 14.42
N VAL A 255 -10.86 -24.82 13.16
CA VAL A 255 -10.94 -26.23 12.77
C VAL A 255 -9.61 -26.98 12.96
N PRO A 256 -8.47 -26.56 12.38
CA PRO A 256 -7.19 -27.22 12.62
C PRO A 256 -6.74 -27.10 14.08
N VAL A 257 -7.09 -26.03 14.80
CA VAL A 257 -6.80 -25.92 16.24
C VAL A 257 -7.60 -26.96 17.04
N ALA A 258 -8.88 -27.19 16.71
CA ALA A 258 -9.69 -28.21 17.35
C ALA A 258 -9.13 -29.62 17.11
N VAL A 259 -8.71 -29.92 15.87
CA VAL A 259 -8.06 -31.19 15.53
C VAL A 259 -6.76 -31.35 16.32
N PHE A 260 -5.90 -30.32 16.32
CA PHE A 260 -4.64 -30.35 17.06
C PHE A 260 -4.83 -30.59 18.55
N LEU A 261 -5.80 -29.90 19.17
CA LEU A 261 -6.12 -30.07 20.59
C LEU A 261 -6.58 -31.50 20.88
N ALA A 262 -7.46 -32.06 20.04
CA ALA A 262 -7.94 -33.43 20.18
C ALA A 262 -6.83 -34.47 20.07
N GLU A 263 -5.84 -34.23 19.21
CA GLU A 263 -4.71 -35.16 18.98
C GLU A 263 -3.60 -35.03 20.04
N ASN A 264 -3.35 -33.82 20.55
CA ASN A 264 -2.15 -33.52 21.33
C ASN A 264 -2.42 -33.18 22.81
N GLY A 265 -3.68 -33.02 23.22
CA GLY A 265 -4.05 -32.67 24.60
C GLY A 265 -3.51 -31.30 25.05
N ARG A 266 -3.25 -30.41 24.10
CA ARG A 266 -2.83 -29.03 24.35
C ARG A 266 -3.16 -28.13 23.15
N LEU A 267 -3.32 -26.84 23.40
CA LEU A 267 -3.50 -25.87 22.32
C LEU A 267 -2.18 -25.64 21.56
N PRO A 268 -2.25 -25.34 20.25
CA PRO A 268 -1.09 -24.92 19.49
C PRO A 268 -0.75 -23.47 19.84
N SER A 269 0.54 -23.17 19.97
CA SER A 269 1.03 -21.81 20.16
C SER A 269 1.24 -21.13 18.82
N LEU A 270 0.77 -19.88 18.69
CA LEU A 270 1.10 -19.05 17.54
C LEU A 270 2.51 -18.48 17.74
N TRP A 271 3.51 -19.14 17.13
CA TRP A 271 4.90 -18.67 17.08
C TRP A 271 5.54 -18.48 18.47
N GLY A 272 5.05 -19.20 19.49
CA GLY A 272 5.53 -19.09 20.87
C GLY A 272 5.01 -17.87 21.64
N LEU A 273 4.14 -17.05 21.05
CA LEU A 273 3.66 -15.80 21.65
C LEU A 273 2.46 -16.00 22.58
N PHE A 274 1.49 -16.81 22.17
CA PHE A 274 0.29 -17.16 22.95
C PHE A 274 -0.36 -18.43 22.40
N ASP A 275 -1.21 -19.06 23.22
CA ASP A 275 -1.99 -20.23 22.82
C ASP A 275 -3.17 -19.81 21.95
N MET A 276 -3.28 -20.40 20.75
CA MET A 276 -4.37 -20.10 19.83
C MET A 276 -5.70 -20.57 20.45
N TYR A 277 -6.67 -19.66 20.52
CA TYR A 277 -7.97 -19.91 21.18
C TYR A 277 -7.84 -20.31 22.66
N GLY A 278 -6.76 -19.87 23.33
CA GLY A 278 -6.65 -19.96 24.77
C GLY A 278 -7.56 -18.95 25.48
N GLY A 279 -7.91 -19.17 26.74
CA GLY A 279 -8.72 -18.22 27.50
C GLY A 279 -9.45 -18.84 28.68
N PRO A 280 -10.49 -18.15 29.19
CA PRO A 280 -11.31 -18.64 30.30
C PRO A 280 -11.85 -20.05 30.10
N TRP A 281 -12.26 -20.42 28.89
CA TRP A 281 -12.78 -21.77 28.63
C TRP A 281 -11.68 -22.83 28.55
N SER A 282 -10.57 -22.55 27.86
CA SER A 282 -9.48 -23.53 27.75
C SER A 282 -8.77 -23.78 29.09
N SER A 283 -8.85 -22.83 30.02
CA SER A 283 -8.31 -22.97 31.38
C SER A 283 -9.26 -23.62 32.37
N SER A 284 -10.57 -23.60 32.11
CA SER A 284 -11.60 -24.05 33.06
C SER A 284 -12.29 -25.34 32.65
N PHE A 285 -12.24 -25.72 31.38
CA PHE A 285 -12.95 -26.89 30.84
C PHE A 285 -11.98 -27.97 30.34
N PRO A 286 -12.42 -29.25 30.37
CA PRO A 286 -11.65 -30.33 29.78
C PRO A 286 -11.58 -30.19 28.24
N ASP A 287 -10.54 -30.77 27.65
CA ASP A 287 -10.20 -30.60 26.23
C ASP A 287 -11.32 -31.02 25.28
N ASP A 288 -12.07 -32.09 25.59
CA ASP A 288 -13.21 -32.57 24.80
C ASP A 288 -14.32 -31.51 24.67
N ARG A 289 -14.58 -30.77 25.76
CA ARG A 289 -15.52 -29.66 25.77
C ARG A 289 -14.98 -28.47 24.99
N VAL A 290 -13.69 -28.17 25.12
CA VAL A 290 -13.04 -27.07 24.37
C VAL A 290 -13.05 -27.35 22.87
N VAL A 291 -12.79 -28.58 22.45
CA VAL A 291 -12.93 -29.04 21.05
C VAL A 291 -14.37 -28.84 20.55
N THR A 292 -15.36 -29.26 21.36
CA THR A 292 -16.78 -29.06 21.02
C THR A 292 -17.12 -27.58 20.84
N LEU A 293 -16.61 -26.71 21.71
CA LEU A 293 -16.79 -25.27 21.63
C LEU A 293 -16.09 -24.67 20.38
N LEU A 294 -14.90 -25.16 20.01
CA LEU A 294 -14.21 -24.71 18.79
C LEU A 294 -14.98 -25.11 17.53
N VAL A 295 -15.54 -26.32 17.49
CA VAL A 295 -16.39 -26.78 16.37
C VAL A 295 -17.67 -25.96 16.31
N ALA A 296 -18.31 -25.68 17.45
CA ALA A 296 -19.49 -24.81 17.52
C ALA A 296 -19.16 -23.38 17.04
N TYR A 297 -18.01 -22.85 17.43
CA TYR A 297 -17.52 -21.56 16.97
C TYR A 297 -17.30 -21.53 15.46
N ALA A 298 -16.64 -22.56 14.90
CA ALA A 298 -16.47 -22.69 13.46
C ALA A 298 -17.82 -22.70 12.72
N GLY A 299 -18.81 -23.44 13.23
CA GLY A 299 -20.18 -23.43 12.70
C GLY A 299 -20.85 -22.04 12.75
N LEU A 300 -20.67 -21.31 13.86
CA LEU A 300 -21.18 -19.95 14.01
C LEU A 300 -20.53 -18.98 13.01
N VAL A 301 -19.21 -19.08 12.82
CA VAL A 301 -18.48 -18.25 11.86
C VAL A 301 -18.85 -18.62 10.42
N LEU A 302 -19.14 -19.89 10.12
CA LEU A 302 -19.69 -20.30 8.81
C LEU A 302 -21.05 -19.63 8.54
N ALA A 303 -21.92 -19.54 9.55
CA ALA A 303 -23.17 -18.78 9.42
C ALA A 303 -22.91 -17.28 9.17
N ALA A 304 -21.87 -16.71 9.79
CA ALA A 304 -21.46 -15.33 9.54
C ALA A 304 -20.93 -15.16 8.10
N VAL A 305 -20.07 -16.05 7.61
CA VAL A 305 -19.59 -16.08 6.22
C VAL A 305 -20.76 -16.17 5.23
N TYR A 306 -21.76 -17.01 5.53
CA TYR A 306 -22.99 -17.11 4.73
C TYR A 306 -23.81 -15.81 4.75
N SER A 307 -23.92 -15.14 5.90
CA SER A 307 -24.54 -13.81 5.97
C SER A 307 -23.80 -12.78 5.10
N GLY A 308 -22.47 -12.88 5.02
CA GLY A 308 -21.64 -12.09 4.10
C GLY A 308 -21.98 -12.35 2.63
N TRP A 309 -22.22 -13.60 2.25
CA TRP A 309 -22.69 -13.94 0.90
C TRP A 309 -24.10 -13.38 0.60
N LEU A 310 -25.01 -13.39 1.57
CA LEU A 310 -26.32 -12.75 1.41
C LEU A 310 -26.22 -11.22 1.28
N LEU A 311 -25.31 -10.60 2.04
CA LEU A 311 -24.98 -9.17 1.90
C LEU A 311 -24.36 -8.86 0.54
N TRP A 312 -23.51 -9.73 0.01
CA TRP A 312 -22.95 -9.61 -1.32
C TRP A 312 -24.04 -9.56 -2.42
N GLN A 313 -25.13 -10.29 -2.19
CA GLN A 313 -26.34 -10.27 -3.01
C GLN A 313 -27.33 -9.14 -2.67
N SER A 314 -26.95 -8.22 -1.78
CA SER A 314 -27.80 -7.12 -1.30
C SER A 314 -29.16 -7.58 -0.71
N ARG A 315 -29.19 -8.74 -0.06
CA ARG A 315 -30.39 -9.28 0.60
C ARG A 315 -30.50 -8.79 2.04
N LYS A 316 -31.65 -8.23 2.43
CA LYS A 316 -31.92 -7.82 3.82
C LYS A 316 -31.74 -8.94 4.85
N ALA A 317 -32.08 -10.16 4.48
CA ALA A 317 -31.85 -11.34 5.32
C ALA A 317 -30.38 -11.50 5.73
N GLY A 318 -29.44 -11.12 4.85
CA GLY A 318 -28.00 -11.12 5.15
C GLY A 318 -27.64 -10.14 6.24
N ALA A 319 -28.17 -8.92 6.21
CA ALA A 319 -27.94 -7.92 7.26
C ALA A 319 -28.51 -8.34 8.60
N VAL A 320 -29.76 -8.84 8.61
CA VAL A 320 -30.40 -9.32 9.85
C VAL A 320 -29.60 -10.46 10.46
N LEU A 321 -29.24 -11.46 9.66
CA LEU A 321 -28.43 -12.59 10.13
C LEU A 321 -27.05 -12.12 10.61
N ASN A 322 -26.37 -11.24 9.86
CA ASN A 322 -25.05 -10.74 10.21
C ASN A 322 -25.03 -10.04 11.58
N LEU A 323 -26.05 -9.25 11.89
CA LEU A 323 -26.18 -8.55 13.18
C LEU A 323 -26.65 -9.47 14.30
N ALA A 324 -27.59 -10.39 14.01
CA ALA A 324 -28.11 -11.34 14.99
C ALA A 324 -27.05 -12.33 15.51
N LEU A 325 -26.01 -12.59 14.73
CA LEU A 325 -24.90 -13.46 15.13
C LEU A 325 -23.93 -12.78 16.12
N LEU A 326 -23.84 -11.44 16.14
CA LEU A 326 -22.82 -10.73 16.93
C LEU A 326 -22.86 -11.04 18.44
N PRO A 327 -24.04 -11.09 19.11
CA PRO A 327 -24.08 -11.44 20.53
C PRO A 327 -23.58 -12.87 20.80
N LEU A 328 -23.87 -13.81 19.89
CA LEU A 328 -23.38 -15.18 20.00
C LEU A 328 -21.86 -15.23 19.79
N GLU A 329 -21.36 -14.53 18.76
CA GLU A 329 -19.91 -14.47 18.48
C GLU A 329 -19.14 -13.85 19.66
N ALA A 330 -19.70 -12.82 20.30
CA ALA A 330 -19.11 -12.19 21.48
C ALA A 330 -18.88 -13.15 22.65
N VAL A 331 -19.78 -14.12 22.87
CA VAL A 331 -19.60 -15.15 23.90
C VAL A 331 -18.34 -15.97 23.62
N PHE A 332 -18.10 -16.35 22.37
CA PHE A 332 -16.91 -17.08 21.96
C PHE A 332 -15.64 -16.23 22.01
N TRP A 333 -15.72 -14.95 21.64
CA TRP A 333 -14.57 -14.05 21.74
C TRP A 333 -14.10 -13.88 23.19
N ILE A 334 -15.04 -13.77 24.13
CA ILE A 334 -14.74 -13.69 25.56
C ILE A 334 -14.21 -15.04 26.07
N GLY A 335 -14.87 -16.14 25.70
CA GLY A 335 -14.51 -17.49 26.14
C GLY A 335 -13.12 -17.96 25.69
N PHE A 336 -12.73 -17.58 24.47
CA PHE A 336 -11.41 -17.85 23.87
C PHE A 336 -10.47 -16.64 23.88
N ALA A 337 -10.77 -15.62 24.68
CA ALA A 337 -9.98 -14.40 24.84
C ALA A 337 -9.41 -13.84 23.51
N LEU A 338 -10.22 -13.87 22.44
CA LEU A 338 -9.73 -13.59 21.09
C LEU A 338 -9.34 -12.11 20.97
N PRO A 339 -8.15 -11.79 20.42
CA PRO A 339 -7.72 -10.42 20.27
C PRO A 339 -8.45 -9.79 19.08
N VAL A 340 -9.04 -8.61 19.32
CA VAL A 340 -9.59 -7.70 18.31
C VAL A 340 -10.80 -8.13 17.43
N PRO A 341 -11.51 -9.26 17.61
CA PRO A 341 -12.66 -9.58 16.75
C PRO A 341 -13.81 -8.57 16.90
N TRP A 342 -13.89 -7.89 18.05
CA TRP A 342 -14.85 -6.82 18.32
C TRP A 342 -14.68 -5.61 17.37
N LEU A 343 -13.48 -5.35 16.83
CA LEU A 343 -13.28 -4.31 15.81
C LEU A 343 -14.01 -4.67 14.50
N PHE A 344 -13.98 -5.94 14.11
CA PHE A 344 -14.75 -6.43 12.96
C PHE A 344 -16.25 -6.33 13.22
N ALA A 345 -16.71 -6.54 14.45
CA ALA A 345 -18.10 -6.36 14.85
C ALA A 345 -18.56 -4.90 14.66
N VAL A 346 -17.81 -3.94 15.20
CA VAL A 346 -18.10 -2.50 15.06
C VAL A 346 -18.12 -2.10 13.59
N ALA A 347 -17.14 -2.55 12.81
CA ALA A 347 -17.08 -2.29 11.37
C ALA A 347 -18.29 -2.89 10.63
N ARG A 348 -18.67 -4.15 10.94
CA ARG A 348 -19.85 -4.81 10.37
C ARG A 348 -21.12 -4.03 10.68
N VAL A 349 -21.33 -3.61 11.93
CA VAL A 349 -22.50 -2.80 12.32
C VAL A 349 -22.56 -1.49 11.52
N ALA A 350 -21.46 -0.74 11.47
CA ALA A 350 -21.41 0.53 10.76
C ALA A 350 -21.66 0.37 9.24
N LEU A 351 -21.09 -0.66 8.64
CA LEU A 351 -21.24 -0.93 7.21
C LEU A 351 -22.62 -1.46 6.85
N VAL A 352 -23.20 -2.34 7.67
CA VAL A 352 -24.57 -2.83 7.49
C VAL A 352 -25.57 -1.68 7.67
N ALA A 353 -25.39 -0.80 8.66
CA ALA A 353 -26.23 0.38 8.85
C ALA A 353 -26.17 1.32 7.64
N ARG A 354 -24.97 1.55 7.09
CA ARG A 354 -24.77 2.34 5.86
C ARG A 354 -25.36 1.69 4.61
N ALA A 355 -25.31 0.36 4.52
CA ALA A 355 -25.84 -0.39 3.39
C ALA A 355 -27.36 -0.59 3.48
N TRP A 356 -27.98 -0.38 4.65
CA TRP A 356 -29.39 -0.66 4.93
C TRP A 356 -30.38 -0.13 3.87
N PRO A 357 -30.23 1.11 3.35
CA PRO A 357 -31.12 1.64 2.31
C PRO A 357 -31.01 0.92 0.95
N GLU A 358 -29.87 0.29 0.67
CA GLU A 358 -29.58 -0.41 -0.60
C GLU A 358 -29.99 -1.88 -0.58
N LEU A 359 -30.23 -2.43 0.61
CA LEU A 359 -30.66 -3.81 0.76
C LEU A 359 -32.09 -3.94 0.28
N SER A 360 -32.31 -4.85 -0.67
CA SER A 360 -33.59 -5.08 -1.32
C SER A 360 -34.74 -5.18 -0.30
N GLY A 361 -35.64 -4.19 -0.32
CA GLY A 361 -37.05 -4.49 -0.13
C GLY A 361 -37.47 -5.26 -1.37
N SER A 362 -37.94 -6.49 -1.20
CA SER A 362 -38.63 -7.22 -2.25
C SER A 362 -39.58 -6.27 -3.00
N ASN A 363 -39.49 -6.27 -4.34
CA ASN A 363 -40.49 -5.78 -5.29
C ASN A 363 -40.22 -4.46 -6.06
N ARG A 364 -39.08 -4.33 -6.75
CA ARG A 364 -38.96 -3.35 -7.86
C ARG A 364 -37.93 -3.74 -8.92
N GLN A 365 -38.07 -4.92 -9.55
CA GLN A 365 -37.29 -5.25 -10.76
C GLN A 365 -37.90 -6.34 -11.66
N GLN A 366 -39.22 -6.61 -11.58
CA GLN A 366 -39.91 -7.55 -12.49
C GLN A 366 -41.05 -6.94 -13.33
N ALA A 367 -41.19 -5.61 -13.39
CA ALA A 367 -42.26 -4.97 -14.16
C ALA A 367 -41.73 -4.03 -15.26
N VAL A 368 -40.74 -4.45 -16.06
CA VAL A 368 -40.42 -3.82 -17.35
C VAL A 368 -39.88 -4.89 -18.31
N ALA A 369 -40.73 -5.83 -18.72
CA ALA A 369 -40.48 -6.69 -19.88
C ALA A 369 -41.80 -7.23 -20.42
N ALA A 370 -42.59 -6.34 -21.01
CA ALA A 370 -43.64 -6.71 -21.96
C ALA A 370 -43.43 -5.88 -23.23
N PRO A 371 -42.84 -6.45 -24.30
CA PRO A 371 -42.75 -5.78 -25.58
C PRO A 371 -44.08 -5.96 -26.34
N GLY A 372 -44.96 -4.96 -26.30
CA GLY A 372 -45.84 -4.68 -27.44
C GLY A 372 -45.02 -3.87 -28.44
N GLY A 373 -44.85 -4.23 -29.71
CA GLY A 373 -45.79 -4.86 -30.63
C GLY A 373 -46.20 -3.80 -31.64
N ASN A 374 -45.56 -3.78 -32.82
CA ASN A 374 -46.30 -3.55 -34.07
C ASN A 374 -45.51 -3.91 -35.34
N ARG A 375 -46.25 -4.56 -36.24
CA ARG A 375 -45.91 -5.07 -37.57
C ARG A 375 -45.77 -3.94 -38.61
N PRO A 376 -45.19 -4.22 -39.79
CA PRO A 376 -45.20 -3.32 -40.94
C PRO A 376 -46.40 -3.59 -41.89
N SER A 377 -46.95 -2.50 -42.42
CA SER A 377 -47.78 -2.39 -43.64
C SER A 377 -47.85 -0.87 -43.90
N THR A 378 -47.46 -0.30 -45.02
CA THR A 378 -47.55 -0.69 -46.44
C THR A 378 -46.45 0.00 -47.25
#